data_AF-G5NE14-F1
#
_entry.id   AF-G5NE14-F1
#
_cell.length_a   1.000
_cell.length_b   1.000
_cell.length_c   1.000
_cell.angle_alpha   90.00
_cell.angle_beta   90.00
_cell.angle_gamma   90.00
#
_symmetry.space_group_name_H-M   'P 1'
#
loop_
_entity.id
_entity.type
_entity.pdbx_description
1 polymer ?
#
loop_
_entity_poly.entity_id
_entity_poly.type
_entity_poly.pdbx_seq_one_letter_code
_entity_poly.pdbx_strand_id
1 'polypeptide(L)'
;MHWKKSNCLVQMVKRNDDMDEIEVLCIGAAIVDIPLQPVSKNIFDVDSYPLERIAMTTGGDAINEATIISRLGHRTALMSRVGDDAAGYFILDHCRKENIDKYRYSEPEAGGEYRYSEPEAGC
;
A
#
# COMPACT_ATOMS: atom_id res chain seq x y z
N MET A 1 -19.64 7.71 13.26
CA MET A 1 -18.54 7.30 12.35
C MET A 1 -19.11 7.20 10.95
N HIS A 2 -18.87 8.22 10.13
CA HIS A 2 -19.31 8.26 8.73
C HIS A 2 -18.17 7.67 7.91
N TRP A 3 -18.30 6.43 7.45
CA TRP A 3 -17.33 5.83 6.53
C TRP A 3 -17.37 6.65 5.23
N LYS A 4 -16.28 7.36 4.92
CA LYS A 4 -16.13 8.01 3.61
C LYS A 4 -16.12 6.90 2.55
N LYS A 5 -16.78 7.15 1.42
CA LYS A 5 -16.75 6.27 0.25
C LYS A 5 -15.30 5.91 -0.07
N SER A 6 -15.04 4.62 -0.28
CA SER A 6 -13.75 4.09 -0.71
C SER A 6 -13.33 4.77 -2.02
N ASN A 7 -12.11 5.31 -2.04
CA ASN A 7 -11.51 5.91 -3.24
C ASN A 7 -10.43 4.97 -3.81
N CYS A 8 -10.71 3.65 -3.83
CA CYS A 8 -9.93 2.70 -4.58
C CYS A 8 -10.59 2.43 -5.93
N LEU A 9 -9.79 2.42 -6.99
CA LEU A 9 -10.19 1.87 -8.27
C LEU A 9 -9.57 0.48 -8.38
N VAL A 10 -10.42 -0.56 -8.32
CA VAL A 10 -10.02 -1.93 -8.64
C VAL A 10 -10.40 -2.22 -10.08
N GLN A 11 -9.42 -2.59 -10.89
CA GLN A 11 -9.64 -3.02 -12.26
C GLN A 11 -9.29 -4.51 -12.39
N MET A 12 -10.25 -5.29 -12.87
CA MET A 12 -9.99 -6.61 -13.41
C MET A 12 -9.29 -6.44 -14.75
N VAL A 13 -8.11 -7.04 -14.89
CA VAL A 13 -7.37 -6.99 -16.15
C VAL A 13 -7.84 -8.13 -17.05
N LYS A 14 -8.02 -7.84 -18.34
CA LYS A 14 -8.51 -8.83 -19.30
C LYS A 14 -7.38 -9.76 -19.70
N ARG A 15 -7.63 -11.07 -19.71
CA ARG A 15 -6.61 -12.05 -20.07
C ARG A 15 -6.13 -11.90 -21.52
N ASN A 16 -4.83 -11.68 -21.73
CA ASN A 16 -4.07 -11.78 -22.98
C ASN A 16 -2.97 -12.83 -22.77
N ASP A 17 -2.92 -13.84 -23.63
CA ASP A 17 -2.10 -15.05 -23.49
C ASP A 17 -0.55 -14.84 -23.45
N ASP A 18 -0.06 -13.60 -23.47
CA ASP A 18 1.37 -13.24 -23.65
C ASP A 18 2.02 -12.52 -22.45
N MET A 19 1.28 -12.19 -21.38
CA MET A 19 1.88 -11.67 -20.15
C MET A 19 1.71 -12.72 -19.06
N ASP A 20 2.77 -13.01 -18.28
CA ASP A 20 2.58 -13.67 -16.99
C ASP A 20 1.60 -12.80 -16.19
N GLU A 21 0.34 -13.24 -16.10
CA GLU A 21 -0.78 -12.31 -16.09
C GLU A 21 -1.18 -11.81 -14.70
N ILE A 22 -1.18 -10.49 -14.51
CA ILE A 22 -1.88 -9.83 -13.40
C ILE A 22 -3.38 -9.99 -13.64
N GLU A 23 -4.10 -10.56 -12.68
CA GLU A 23 -5.56 -10.71 -12.75
C GLU A 23 -6.29 -9.46 -12.21
N VAL A 24 -5.71 -8.84 -11.18
CA VAL A 24 -6.29 -7.69 -10.48
C VAL A 24 -5.26 -6.58 -10.32
N LEU A 25 -5.61 -5.37 -10.75
CA LEU A 25 -4.85 -4.15 -10.48
C LEU A 25 -5.64 -3.26 -9.52
N CYS A 26 -5.12 -3.10 -8.30
CA CYS A 26 -5.61 -2.14 -7.32
C CYS A 26 -4.87 -0.81 -7.48
N ILE A 27 -5.61 0.27 -7.69
CA ILE A 27 -5.06 1.62 -7.83
C ILE A 27 -5.59 2.49 -6.69
N GLY A 28 -4.68 3.10 -5.94
CA GLY A 28 -5.05 4.03 -4.87
C GLY A 28 -3.93 4.29 -3.89
N ALA A 29 -4.24 4.99 -2.81
CA ALA A 29 -3.28 5.31 -1.77
C ALA A 29 -2.90 4.05 -0.96
N ALA A 30 -1.59 3.86 -0.78
CA ALA A 30 -1.02 2.98 0.23
C ALA A 30 -0.33 3.85 1.27
N ILE A 31 -0.74 3.72 2.52
CA ILE A 31 -0.26 4.54 3.64
C ILE A 31 0.19 3.66 4.81
N VAL A 32 0.82 4.28 5.79
CA VAL A 32 1.18 3.64 7.06
C VAL A 32 0.36 4.27 8.17
N ASP A 33 -0.36 3.43 8.91
CA ASP A 33 -1.05 3.80 10.14
C ASP A 33 -0.15 3.51 11.35
N ILE A 34 -0.18 4.43 12.32
CA ILE A 34 0.50 4.27 13.62
C ILE A 34 -0.57 4.35 14.72
N PRO A 35 -1.22 3.23 15.08
CA PRO A 35 -2.20 3.23 16.14
C PRO A 35 -1.52 3.48 17.49
N LEU A 36 -1.98 4.51 18.20
CA LEU A 36 -1.57 4.82 19.58
C LEU A 36 -2.72 4.44 20.51
N GLN A 37 -2.61 3.28 21.18
CA GLN A 37 -3.64 2.76 22.07
C GLN A 37 -3.03 1.99 23.26
N PRO A 38 -3.69 2.00 24.43
CA PRO A 38 -4.78 2.91 24.81
C PRO A 38 -4.24 4.32 25.11
N VAL A 39 -5.02 5.35 24.78
CA VAL A 39 -4.72 6.75 25.14
C VAL A 39 -5.94 7.37 25.85
N SER A 40 -5.69 8.25 26.83
CA SER A 40 -6.74 9.00 27.52
C SER A 40 -6.67 10.49 27.14
N LYS A 41 -7.66 11.29 27.56
CA LYS A 41 -7.62 12.75 27.33
C LYS A 41 -6.49 13.45 28.09
N ASN A 42 -5.95 12.81 29.13
CA ASN A 42 -4.93 13.37 30.02
C ASN A 42 -3.52 13.31 29.40
N ILE A 43 -3.38 12.89 28.13
CA ILE A 43 -2.08 12.88 27.43
C ILE A 43 -1.47 14.28 27.30
N PHE A 44 -2.30 15.33 27.35
CA PHE A 44 -1.85 16.73 27.25
C PHE A 44 -1.45 17.32 28.62
N ASP A 45 -1.69 16.58 29.71
CA ASP A 45 -1.40 17.03 31.08
C ASP A 45 -0.04 16.52 31.59
N VAL A 46 0.69 15.76 30.76
CA VAL A 46 1.98 15.15 31.09
C VAL A 46 2.97 15.32 29.94
N ASP A 47 4.25 15.46 30.26
CA ASP A 47 5.31 15.66 29.25
C ASP A 47 5.56 14.42 28.38
N SER A 48 5.35 13.22 28.95
CA SER A 48 5.57 11.95 28.26
C SER A 48 4.55 10.90 28.70
N TYR A 49 3.93 10.23 27.73
CA TYR A 49 2.94 9.18 27.97
C TYR A 49 3.44 7.84 27.42
N PRO A 50 3.88 6.90 28.28
CA PRO A 50 4.35 5.60 27.81
C PRO A 50 3.18 4.77 27.28
N LEU A 51 3.40 4.11 26.14
CA LEU A 51 2.46 3.14 25.55
C LEU A 51 3.07 1.74 25.57
N GLU A 52 2.22 0.73 25.76
CA GLU A 52 2.66 -0.68 25.73
C GLU A 52 3.22 -1.07 24.37
N ARG A 53 2.63 -0.55 23.29
CA ARG A 53 3.04 -0.83 21.92
C ARG A 53 2.85 0.38 21.02
N ILE A 54 3.89 0.68 20.25
CA ILE A 54 3.84 1.57 19.09
C ILE A 54 4.35 0.74 17.91
N ALA A 55 3.52 0.59 16.88
CA ALA A 55 3.86 -0.21 15.71
C ALA A 55 3.33 0.44 14.43
N MET A 56 3.99 0.14 13.32
CA MET A 56 3.50 0.48 11.98
C MET A 56 2.59 -0.63 11.47
N THR A 57 1.50 -0.24 10.82
CA THR A 57 0.63 -1.13 10.05
C THR A 57 0.36 -0.50 8.69
N THR A 58 0.20 -1.30 7.64
CA THR A 58 -0.25 -0.77 6.36
C THR A 58 -1.72 -0.34 6.45
N GLY A 59 -2.07 0.72 5.73
CA GLY A 59 -3.41 1.24 5.63
C GLY A 59 -3.73 1.77 4.23
N GLY A 60 -5.01 2.05 3.99
CA GLY A 60 -5.53 2.47 2.70
C GLY A 60 -6.25 1.34 1.96
N ASP A 61 -7.33 1.69 1.27
CA ASP A 61 -8.22 0.72 0.62
C ASP A 61 -7.46 -0.15 -0.39
N ALA A 62 -6.63 0.46 -1.23
CA ALA A 62 -5.95 -0.24 -2.32
C ALA A 62 -4.99 -1.34 -1.82
N ILE A 63 -4.20 -1.07 -0.78
CA ILE A 63 -3.29 -2.08 -0.23
C ILE A 63 -4.04 -3.15 0.57
N ASN A 64 -5.14 -2.78 1.25
CA ASN A 64 -5.97 -3.73 1.97
C ASN A 64 -6.66 -4.72 1.01
N GLU A 65 -7.26 -4.20 -0.06
CA GLU A 65 -7.90 -5.01 -1.11
C GLU A 65 -6.87 -5.87 -1.83
N ALA A 66 -5.72 -5.30 -2.24
CA ALA A 66 -4.67 -6.05 -2.90
C ALA A 66 -4.14 -7.21 -2.02
N THR A 67 -4.00 -6.97 -0.72
CA THR A 67 -3.58 -7.99 0.25
C THR A 67 -4.57 -9.14 0.33
N ILE A 68 -5.86 -8.86 0.47
CA ILE A 68 -6.87 -9.91 0.58
C ILE A 68 -7.03 -10.67 -0.74
N ILE A 69 -7.03 -9.98 -1.87
CA ILE A 69 -7.17 -10.60 -3.19
C ILE A 69 -5.98 -11.52 -3.49
N SER A 70 -4.75 -11.08 -3.16
CA SER A 70 -3.56 -11.92 -3.25
C SER A 70 -3.66 -13.17 -2.37
N ARG A 71 -4.07 -13.01 -1.11
CA ARG A 71 -4.27 -14.14 -0.17
C ARG A 71 -5.37 -15.12 -0.61
N LEU A 72 -6.32 -14.67 -1.43
CA LEU A 72 -7.34 -15.52 -2.04
C LEU A 72 -6.83 -16.30 -3.27
N GLY A 73 -5.56 -16.11 -3.65
CA GLY A 73 -4.89 -16.87 -4.71
C GLY A 73 -4.91 -16.20 -6.08
N HIS A 74 -5.25 -14.90 -6.15
CA HIS A 74 -5.28 -14.16 -7.40
C HIS A 74 -4.01 -13.35 -7.60
N ARG A 75 -3.45 -13.37 -8.82
CA ARG A 75 -2.28 -12.56 -9.15
C ARG A 75 -2.66 -11.08 -9.12
N THR A 76 -2.10 -10.36 -8.16
CA THR A 76 -2.55 -9.03 -7.82
C THR A 76 -1.41 -8.04 -7.88
N ALA A 77 -1.66 -6.89 -8.50
CA ALA A 77 -0.74 -5.76 -8.49
C ALA A 77 -1.34 -4.55 -7.75
N LEU A 78 -0.46 -3.77 -7.13
CA LEU A 78 -0.77 -2.48 -6.53
C LEU A 78 -0.05 -1.37 -7.30
N MET A 79 -0.81 -0.41 -7.82
CA MET A 79 -0.29 0.85 -8.32
C MET A 79 -0.54 1.95 -7.29
N SER A 80 0.54 2.48 -6.73
CA SER A 80 0.49 3.55 -5.74
C SER A 80 1.74 4.44 -5.81
N ARG A 81 1.63 5.65 -5.24
CA ARG A 81 2.77 6.55 -5.05
C ARG A 81 3.18 6.51 -3.58
N VAL A 82 4.39 6.00 -3.32
CA VAL A 82 4.99 5.94 -1.99
C VAL A 82 6.28 6.74 -1.96
N GLY A 83 6.58 7.35 -0.80
CA GLY A 83 7.81 8.09 -0.57
C GLY A 83 9.06 7.20 -0.63
N ASP A 84 10.22 7.81 -0.79
CA ASP A 84 11.52 7.15 -0.62
C ASP A 84 11.99 7.27 0.83
N ASP A 85 11.20 6.71 1.74
CA ASP A 85 11.36 6.82 3.18
C ASP A 85 10.98 5.52 3.89
N ALA A 86 11.13 5.49 5.22
CA ALA A 86 10.84 4.31 6.03
C ALA A 86 9.40 3.80 5.90
N ALA A 87 8.42 4.70 5.73
CA ALA A 87 7.02 4.32 5.55
C ALA A 87 6.81 3.71 4.16
N GLY A 88 7.41 4.30 3.13
CA GLY A 88 7.44 3.75 1.78
C GLY A 88 8.07 2.36 1.74
N TYR A 89 9.25 2.18 2.34
CA TYR A 89 9.89 0.86 2.40
C TYR A 89 9.07 -0.16 3.19
N PHE A 90 8.38 0.25 4.26
CA PHE A 90 7.47 -0.62 5.00
C PHE A 90 6.32 -1.11 4.14
N ILE A 91 5.72 -0.24 3.33
CA ILE A 91 4.68 -0.59 2.34
C ILE A 91 5.22 -1.57 1.30
N LEU A 92 6.41 -1.31 0.74
CA LEU A 92 7.00 -2.15 -0.30
C LEU A 92 7.36 -3.55 0.23
N ASP A 93 7.85 -3.64 1.47
CA ASP A 93 8.13 -4.92 2.13
C ASP A 93 6.84 -5.69 2.45
N HIS A 94 5.75 -5.00 2.81
CA HIS A 94 4.44 -5.63 2.94
C HIS A 94 3.97 -6.23 1.60
N CYS A 95 4.02 -5.47 0.50
CA CYS A 95 3.66 -6.00 -0.82
C CYS A 95 4.48 -7.24 -1.18
N ARG A 96 5.80 -7.23 -0.91
CA ARG A 96 6.68 -8.39 -1.12
C ARG A 96 6.23 -9.60 -0.30
N LYS A 97 5.91 -9.42 0.98
CA LYS A 97 5.49 -10.52 1.88
C LYS A 97 4.14 -11.13 1.47
N GLU A 98 3.26 -10.31 0.90
CA GLU A 98 1.92 -10.71 0.47
C GLU A 98 1.86 -11.13 -1.01
N ASN A 99 3.01 -11.27 -1.69
CA ASN A 99 3.09 -11.61 -3.12
C ASN A 99 2.28 -10.66 -4.03
N ILE A 100 2.33 -9.37 -3.74
CA ILE A 100 1.67 -8.32 -4.52
C ILE A 100 2.70 -7.67 -5.44
N ASP A 101 2.44 -7.72 -6.75
CA ASP A 101 3.25 -7.04 -7.75
C ASP A 101 3.14 -5.52 -7.59
N LYS A 102 4.26 -4.81 -7.75
CA LYS A 102 4.36 -3.39 -7.39
C LYS A 102 4.66 -2.51 -8.60
N TYR A 103 3.79 -1.53 -8.83
CA TYR A 103 4.05 -0.43 -9.77
C TYR A 103 4.30 0.84 -8.97
N ARG A 104 5.58 1.21 -8.81
CA ARG A 104 5.96 2.45 -8.14
C ARG A 104 5.90 3.60 -9.17
N TYR A 105 5.20 4.65 -8.79
CA TYR A 105 5.29 5.92 -9.50
C TYR A 105 6.53 6.69 -9.04
N SER A 106 7.45 7.00 -9.95
CA SER A 106 8.53 7.97 -9.71
C SER A 106 8.23 9.26 -10.46
N GLU A 107 8.25 10.40 -9.78
CA GLU A 107 8.25 11.70 -10.46
C GLU A 107 9.50 11.79 -11.34
N PRO A 108 9.36 12.16 -12.63
CA PRO A 108 10.53 12.40 -13.46
C PRO A 108 11.30 13.61 -12.93
N GLU A 109 12.62 13.60 -13.11
CA GLU A 109 13.42 14.83 -12.99
C GLU A 109 12.82 15.90 -13.91
N ALA A 110 12.87 17.17 -13.50
CA ALA A 110 12.18 18.27 -14.18
C ALA A 110 12.43 18.26 -15.70
N GLY A 111 11.41 17.87 -16.48
CA GLY A 111 11.44 17.75 -17.94
C GLY A 111 11.57 16.33 -18.51
N GLY A 112 11.63 15.29 -17.67
CA GLY A 112 11.65 13.89 -18.09
C GLY A 112 10.25 13.29 -18.35
N GLU A 113 10.20 12.24 -19.16
CA GLU A 113 8.99 11.44 -19.34
C GLU A 113 8.68 10.61 -18.09
N TYR A 114 7.38 10.46 -17.79
CA TYR A 114 6.90 9.59 -16.71
C TYR A 114 7.34 8.14 -16.95
N ARG A 115 8.02 7.54 -15.97
CA ARG A 115 8.43 6.14 -16.02
C ARG A 115 7.76 5.35 -14.89
N TYR A 116 7.20 4.21 -15.26
CA TYR A 116 6.77 3.18 -14.30
C TYR A 116 7.94 2.20 -14.13
N SER A 117 8.23 1.79 -12.89
CA SER A 117 9.07 0.62 -12.69
C SER A 117 8.28 -0.63 -13.07
N GLU A 118 8.85 -1.50 -13.91
CA GLU A 118 8.26 -2.80 -14.18
C GLU A 118 8.14 -3.61 -12.88
N PRO A 119 7.13 -4.50 -12.76
CA PRO A 119 6.99 -5.36 -11.61
C PRO A 119 8.25 -6.25 -11.54
N GLU A 120 8.97 -6.18 -10.42
CA GLU A 120 10.04 -7.14 -10.15
C GLU A 120 9.38 -8.51 -9.99
N ALA A 121 9.58 -9.40 -10.97
CA ALA A 121 9.12 -10.77 -10.91
C ALA A 121 9.67 -11.45 -9.64
N GLY A 122 8.81 -11.61 -8.65
CA GLY A 122 9.09 -12.40 -7.45
C GLY A 122 9.00 -13.87 -7.80
N CYS A 123 10.13 -14.59 -7.64
CA CYS A 123 10.17 -16.05 -7.64
C CYS A 123 9.40 -16.64 -6.45
#